data_AF-A0A0P7X9J4-F1
#
_entry.id   AF-A0A0P7X9J4-F1
#
_cell.length_a   1.000
_cell.length_b   1.000
_cell.length_c   1.000
_cell.angle_alpha   90.00
_cell.angle_beta   90.00
_cell.angle_gamma   90.00
#
_symmetry.space_group_name_H-M   'P 1'
#
loop_
_entity.id
_entity.type
_entity.pdbx_description
1 polymer ?
#
loop_
_entity_poly.entity_id
_entity_poly.type
_entity_poly.pdbx_seq_one_letter_code
_entity_poly.pdbx_strand_id
1 'polypeptide(L)'
;MSGSAELPQQDPLALGAHPSSSSSSSTPCNSEPPLYASRPGTLGRFPDTSRSFPIILPKLVPSCPASSREECTICCENLVDTVIYTCGHMCLCYPCGIKLKSMSRACCPICRRSIRDIIKTYSCL
;
A
#
# COMPACT_ATOMS: atom_id res chain seq x y z
N MET A 1 -72.86 1.60 -21.81
CA MET A 1 -71.64 0.95 -21.29
C MET A 1 -70.59 1.04 -22.38
N SER A 2 -69.83 2.13 -22.36
CA SER A 2 -68.70 2.36 -23.26
C SER A 2 -67.77 3.31 -22.51
N GLY A 3 -66.89 2.71 -21.70
CA GLY A 3 -65.86 3.43 -20.97
C GLY A 3 -64.74 3.84 -21.91
N SER A 4 -64.41 5.12 -21.93
CA SER A 4 -63.14 5.60 -22.45
C SER A 4 -62.23 5.83 -21.25
N ALA A 5 -61.16 5.05 -21.13
CA ALA A 5 -60.11 5.28 -20.17
C ALA A 5 -59.21 6.39 -20.71
N GLU A 6 -59.25 7.56 -20.07
CA GLU A 6 -58.34 8.68 -20.34
C GLU A 6 -56.98 8.40 -19.68
N LEU A 7 -55.91 8.58 -20.45
CA LEU A 7 -54.52 8.34 -20.08
C LEU A 7 -53.95 9.60 -19.40
N PRO A 8 -53.32 9.54 -18.21
CA PRO A 8 -52.73 10.73 -17.60
C PRO A 8 -51.50 11.20 -18.41
N GLN A 9 -51.57 12.47 -18.84
CA GLN A 9 -50.51 13.16 -19.57
C GLN A 9 -49.25 13.31 -18.69
N GLN A 10 -48.09 13.04 -19.28
CA GLN A 10 -46.76 13.20 -18.66
C GLN A 10 -46.33 14.66 -18.70
N ASP A 11 -45.87 15.19 -17.57
CA ASP A 11 -45.34 16.53 -17.38
C ASP A 11 -43.81 16.54 -17.63
N PRO A 12 -43.26 17.31 -18.58
CA PRO A 12 -41.84 17.27 -18.90
C PRO A 12 -41.11 18.55 -18.48
N LEU A 13 -40.82 18.78 -17.20
CA LEU A 13 -39.82 19.78 -16.79
C LEU A 13 -39.11 19.41 -15.47
N ALA A 14 -38.03 18.65 -15.58
CA ALA A 14 -37.04 18.52 -14.50
C ALA A 14 -35.76 19.29 -14.87
N LEU A 15 -35.76 20.60 -14.63
CA LEU A 15 -34.56 21.44 -14.64
C LEU A 15 -34.02 21.51 -13.21
N GLY A 16 -33.18 20.54 -12.86
CA GLY A 16 -32.40 20.52 -11.62
C GLY A 16 -30.91 20.49 -11.93
N ALA A 17 -30.35 21.62 -12.36
CA ALA A 17 -28.91 21.80 -12.44
C ALA A 17 -28.39 22.24 -11.06
N HIS A 18 -27.70 21.35 -10.36
CA HIS A 18 -26.93 21.66 -9.16
C HIS A 18 -25.45 21.44 -9.48
N PRO A 19 -24.61 22.48 -9.58
CA PRO A 19 -23.18 22.29 -9.58
C PRO A 19 -22.74 22.02 -8.14
N SER A 20 -22.65 20.75 -7.75
CA SER A 20 -21.85 20.37 -6.58
C SER A 20 -20.38 20.51 -6.97
N SER A 21 -19.84 21.71 -6.81
CA SER A 21 -18.39 21.93 -6.72
C SER A 21 -17.90 21.34 -5.40
N SER A 22 -17.62 20.04 -5.41
CA SER A 22 -16.75 19.39 -4.44
C SER A 22 -15.40 19.14 -5.12
N SER A 23 -14.49 20.09 -4.90
CA SER A 23 -13.06 19.93 -5.10
C SER A 23 -12.57 18.82 -4.18
N SER A 24 -12.71 17.57 -4.64
CA SER A 24 -11.99 16.46 -4.07
C SER A 24 -10.57 16.50 -4.64
N SER A 25 -9.69 17.19 -3.93
CA SER A 25 -8.25 17.01 -4.06
C SER A 25 -7.90 15.59 -3.63
N SER A 26 -8.10 14.65 -4.54
CA SER A 26 -7.57 13.29 -4.48
C SER A 26 -6.07 13.40 -4.72
N THR A 27 -5.30 13.60 -3.65
CA THR A 27 -3.85 13.35 -3.70
C THR A 27 -3.65 11.87 -4.05
N PRO A 28 -3.12 11.53 -5.23
CA PRO A 28 -2.64 10.18 -5.49
C PRO A 28 -1.42 9.97 -4.58
N CYS A 29 -1.21 8.77 -4.09
CA CYS A 29 0.08 8.38 -3.50
C CYS A 29 1.16 8.24 -4.60
N ASN A 30 1.36 9.29 -5.40
CA ASN A 30 2.48 9.42 -6.29
C ASN A 30 3.59 10.15 -5.55
N SER A 31 4.41 9.39 -4.82
CA SER A 31 5.76 9.85 -4.51
C SER A 31 6.63 9.48 -5.71
N GLU A 32 6.89 10.46 -6.56
CA GLU A 32 7.91 10.39 -7.62
C GLU A 32 9.29 10.11 -6.97
N PRO A 33 10.09 9.17 -7.49
CA PRO A 33 11.47 9.02 -7.02
C PRO A 33 12.31 10.20 -7.56
N PRO A 34 13.13 10.87 -6.73
CA PRO A 34 13.94 11.98 -7.21
C PRO A 34 14.93 11.46 -8.26
N LEU A 35 14.92 12.13 -9.40
CA LEU A 35 15.78 11.85 -10.54
C LEU A 35 17.25 11.93 -10.16
N TYR A 36 18.02 11.06 -10.81
CA TYR A 36 19.48 11.06 -10.82
C TYR A 36 20.01 12.49 -11.00
N ALA A 37 20.82 12.96 -10.06
CA ALA A 37 21.68 14.11 -10.24
C ALA A 37 23.10 13.66 -9.96
N SER A 38 23.87 13.48 -11.03
CA SER A 38 25.30 13.20 -10.98
C SER A 38 26.03 14.30 -10.22
N ARG A 39 26.91 13.87 -9.30
CA ARG A 39 27.87 14.71 -8.56
C ARG A 39 28.76 15.50 -9.54
N PRO A 40 29.24 16.68 -9.13
CA PRO A 40 30.67 16.83 -8.89
C PRO A 40 30.98 17.47 -7.53
N GLY A 41 32.18 17.18 -7.01
CA GLY A 41 32.52 17.24 -5.60
C GLY A 41 32.96 18.59 -5.03
N THR A 42 33.15 18.58 -3.71
CA THR A 42 34.01 19.53 -3.00
C THR A 42 34.64 18.78 -1.83
N LEU A 43 35.96 18.76 -1.78
CA LEU A 43 36.75 18.23 -0.67
C LEU A 43 36.46 19.05 0.59
N GLY A 44 35.45 18.63 1.36
CA GLY A 44 35.10 19.17 2.66
C GLY A 44 35.81 18.41 3.77
N ARG A 45 36.95 18.95 4.18
CA ARG A 45 37.70 18.72 5.43
C ARG A 45 36.90 18.01 6.53
N PHE A 46 37.33 16.80 6.90
CA PHE A 46 36.89 16.09 8.11
C PHE A 46 37.31 16.88 9.36
N PRO A 47 36.40 17.22 10.28
CA PRO A 47 36.74 17.35 11.68
C PRO A 47 36.68 15.95 12.30
N ASP A 48 37.86 15.40 12.59
CA ASP A 48 38.02 14.32 13.54
C ASP A 48 37.46 14.78 14.89
N THR A 49 36.33 14.20 15.27
CA THR A 49 35.92 14.13 16.67
C THR A 49 35.60 12.69 16.91
N SER A 50 36.58 12.02 17.50
CA SER A 50 36.47 10.70 18.10
C SER A 50 35.33 10.72 19.12
N ARG A 51 34.10 10.48 18.66
CA ARG A 51 33.05 10.00 19.55
C ARG A 51 33.31 8.53 19.73
N SER A 52 33.98 8.22 20.83
CA SER A 52 34.02 6.89 21.42
C SER A 52 32.58 6.48 21.71
N PHE A 53 31.90 5.91 20.71
CA PHE A 53 30.64 5.21 20.93
C PHE A 53 31.02 3.89 21.62
N PRO A 54 30.48 3.59 22.82
CA PRO A 54 30.68 2.27 23.38
C PRO A 54 30.10 1.27 22.38
N ILE A 55 30.95 0.38 21.86
CA ILE A 55 30.54 -0.79 21.10
C ILE A 55 29.76 -1.68 22.08
N ILE A 56 28.47 -1.40 22.25
CA ILE A 56 27.54 -2.37 22.80
C ILE A 56 27.37 -3.38 21.68
N LEU A 57 28.17 -4.44 21.73
CA LEU A 57 27.97 -5.63 20.92
C LEU A 57 26.58 -6.17 21.28
N PRO A 58 25.56 -6.08 20.39
CA PRO A 58 24.30 -6.71 20.69
C PRO A 58 24.56 -8.21 20.71
N LYS A 59 24.33 -8.78 21.90
CA LYS A 59 24.20 -10.20 22.22
C LYS A 59 23.87 -10.99 20.95
N LEU A 60 24.82 -11.78 20.45
CA LEU A 60 24.57 -12.82 19.45
C LEU A 60 23.57 -13.79 20.09
N VAL A 61 22.28 -13.53 19.89
CA VAL A 61 21.26 -14.54 20.12
C VAL A 61 21.50 -15.60 19.04
N PRO A 62 21.81 -16.85 19.41
CA PRO A 62 21.76 -17.94 18.45
C PRO A 62 20.27 -18.19 18.22
N SER A 63 19.65 -17.45 17.31
CA SER A 63 18.38 -17.88 16.76
C SER A 63 18.73 -19.03 15.82
N CYS A 64 18.51 -20.25 16.31
CA CYS A 64 18.42 -21.44 15.49
C CYS A 64 17.69 -21.11 14.18
N PRO A 65 18.08 -21.65 13.01
CA PRO A 65 17.28 -21.56 11.81
C PRO A 65 16.04 -22.47 11.95
N ALA A 66 15.22 -22.21 12.97
CA ALA A 66 13.81 -22.49 12.84
C ALA A 66 13.37 -21.60 11.68
N SER A 67 12.93 -22.22 10.59
CA SER A 67 12.20 -21.54 9.53
C SER A 67 10.93 -20.96 10.17
N SER A 68 11.06 -19.84 10.88
CA SER A 68 10.00 -19.15 11.58
C SER A 68 9.22 -18.42 10.50
N ARG A 69 8.37 -19.19 9.83
CA ARG A 69 7.42 -18.67 8.85
C ARG A 69 6.59 -17.63 9.58
N GLU A 70 6.71 -16.38 9.14
CA GLU A 70 6.05 -15.24 9.77
C GLU A 70 4.53 -15.36 9.60
N GLU A 71 3.76 -14.85 10.57
CA GLU A 71 2.29 -14.80 10.51
C GLU A 71 1.82 -13.55 9.78
N CYS A 72 0.69 -13.65 9.08
CA CYS A 72 0.07 -12.53 8.39
C CYS A 72 -0.30 -11.42 9.38
N THR A 73 0.16 -10.19 9.11
CA THR A 73 -0.06 -9.05 10.01
C THR A 73 -1.50 -8.54 10.05
N ILE A 74 -2.39 -9.06 9.20
CA ILE A 74 -3.80 -8.65 9.13
C ILE A 74 -4.70 -9.61 9.91
N CYS A 75 -4.58 -10.93 9.66
CA CYS A 75 -5.44 -11.91 10.31
C CYS A 75 -4.78 -12.62 11.49
N CYS A 76 -3.44 -12.61 11.59
CA CYS A 76 -2.68 -13.30 12.63
C CYS A 76 -2.99 -14.82 12.74
N GLU A 77 -3.57 -15.41 11.70
CA GLU A 77 -3.99 -16.81 11.67
C GLU A 77 -3.19 -17.62 10.66
N ASN A 78 -2.97 -17.04 9.48
CA ASN A 78 -2.31 -17.71 8.36
C ASN A 78 -0.88 -17.24 8.23
N LEU A 79 -0.01 -18.14 7.77
CA LEU A 79 1.38 -17.81 7.47
C LEU A 79 1.48 -16.87 6.27
N VAL A 80 2.52 -16.05 6.26
CA VAL A 80 2.91 -15.22 5.13
C VAL A 80 3.33 -16.13 3.98
N ASP A 81 2.57 -16.07 2.89
CA ASP A 81 2.80 -16.81 1.65
C ASP A 81 2.67 -15.90 0.42
N THR A 82 2.82 -14.59 0.61
CA THR A 82 2.81 -13.63 -0.50
C THR A 82 3.86 -12.55 -0.38
N VAL A 83 4.19 -11.98 -1.53
CA VAL A 83 5.01 -10.77 -1.66
C VAL A 83 4.24 -9.67 -2.40
N ILE A 84 4.39 -8.43 -1.92
CA ILE A 84 3.82 -7.25 -2.58
C ILE A 84 4.74 -6.82 -3.73
N TYR A 85 4.26 -6.91 -4.97
CA TYR A 85 5.09 -6.70 -6.18
C TYR A 85 5.85 -5.36 -6.20
N THR A 86 5.25 -4.28 -5.70
CA THR A 86 5.84 -2.93 -5.77
C THR A 86 6.94 -2.67 -4.76
N CYS A 87 7.04 -3.45 -3.69
CA CYS A 87 7.98 -3.18 -2.60
C CYS A 87 8.69 -4.40 -2.02
N GLY A 88 8.27 -5.62 -2.33
CA GLY A 88 8.94 -6.84 -1.89
C GLY A 88 8.63 -7.27 -0.45
N HIS A 89 7.81 -6.53 0.30
CA HIS A 89 7.49 -6.92 1.68
C HIS A 89 6.58 -8.15 1.72
N MET A 90 6.97 -9.12 2.56
CA MET A 90 6.26 -10.37 2.84
C MET A 90 5.59 -10.25 4.20
N CYS A 91 4.39 -9.67 4.26
CA CYS A 91 3.69 -9.43 5.53
C CYS A 91 2.24 -9.93 5.53
N LEU A 92 1.78 -10.52 4.42
CA LEU A 92 0.39 -10.93 4.21
C LEU A 92 0.33 -12.40 3.80
N CYS A 93 -0.70 -13.09 4.28
CA CYS A 93 -1.18 -14.30 3.62
C CYS A 93 -1.97 -13.96 2.35
N TYR A 94 -2.12 -14.92 1.45
CA TYR A 94 -2.78 -14.77 0.17
C TYR A 94 -4.22 -14.24 0.25
N PRO A 95 -5.13 -14.79 1.07
CA PRO A 95 -6.49 -14.27 1.14
C PRO A 95 -6.54 -12.82 1.63
N CYS A 96 -5.71 -12.45 2.62
CA CYS A 96 -5.60 -11.07 3.08
C CYS A 96 -5.01 -10.16 2.01
N GLY A 97 -3.98 -10.61 1.28
CA GLY A 97 -3.37 -9.87 0.18
C GLY A 97 -4.36 -9.54 -0.93
N ILE A 98 -5.15 -10.52 -1.39
CA ILE A 98 -6.17 -10.30 -2.43
C ILE A 98 -7.26 -9.35 -1.95
N LYS A 99 -7.75 -9.53 -0.72
CA LYS A 99 -8.76 -8.62 -0.12
C LYS A 99 -8.22 -7.21 0.05
N LEU A 100 -6.95 -7.05 0.41
CA LEU A 100 -6.33 -5.73 0.53
C LEU A 100 -6.17 -5.07 -0.84
N LYS A 101 -5.73 -5.82 -1.86
CA LYS A 101 -5.56 -5.32 -3.24
C LYS A 101 -6.87 -4.80 -3.84
N SER A 102 -8.03 -5.35 -3.47
CA SER A 102 -9.34 -4.89 -3.99
C SER A 102 -9.83 -3.58 -3.39
N MET A 103 -9.14 -3.02 -2.39
CA MET A 103 -9.49 -1.73 -1.78
C MET A 103 -8.97 -0.55 -2.62
N SER A 104 -9.74 0.54 -2.70
CA SER A 104 -9.40 1.72 -3.51
C SER A 104 -8.11 2.45 -3.10
N ARG A 105 -7.62 2.22 -1.87
CA ARG A 105 -6.37 2.78 -1.33
C ARG A 105 -5.47 1.70 -0.74
N ALA A 106 -5.33 0.59 -1.45
CA ALA A 106 -4.48 -0.53 -1.06
C ALA A 106 -3.00 -0.10 -0.96
N CYS A 107 -2.45 -0.14 0.25
CA CYS A 107 -1.05 0.18 0.52
C CYS A 107 -0.39 -0.92 1.36
N CYS A 108 0.90 -1.12 1.16
CA CYS A 108 1.71 -2.03 1.97
C CYS A 108 1.69 -1.63 3.45
N PRO A 109 1.38 -2.54 4.40
CA PRO A 109 1.41 -2.23 5.84
C PRO A 109 2.76 -1.77 6.37
N ILE A 110 3.86 -2.21 5.73
CA ILE A 110 5.23 -1.93 6.17
C ILE A 110 5.71 -0.56 5.67
N CYS A 111 5.69 -0.36 4.35
CA CYS A 111 6.31 0.81 3.73
C CYS A 111 5.33 1.76 3.05
N ARG A 112 4.02 1.52 3.19
CA ARG A 112 2.92 2.36 2.67
C ARG A 112 2.91 2.59 1.16
N ARG A 113 3.73 1.87 0.39
CA ARG A 113 3.72 1.93 -1.08
C ARG A 113 2.43 1.31 -1.61
N SER A 114 1.88 1.88 -2.69
CA SER A 114 0.68 1.36 -3.34
C SER A 114 0.87 -0.08 -3.80
N ILE A 115 -0.15 -0.91 -3.60
CA ILE A 115 -0.14 -2.33 -4.01
C ILE A 115 -0.63 -2.41 -5.45
N ARG A 116 0.25 -2.78 -6.38
CA ARG A 116 -0.14 -3.08 -7.78
C ARG A 116 -0.52 -4.53 -7.97
N ASP A 117 0.23 -5.43 -7.34
CA ASP A 117 -0.05 -6.86 -7.41
C ASP A 117 0.44 -7.61 -6.16
N ILE A 118 -0.13 -8.79 -5.96
CA ILE A 118 0.18 -9.74 -4.88
C ILE A 118 0.58 -11.06 -5.53
N ILE A 119 1.80 -11.49 -5.30
CA ILE A 119 2.34 -12.72 -5.87
C ILE A 119 2.38 -13.78 -4.76
N LYS A 120 1.79 -14.94 -5.01
CA LYS A 120 1.86 -16.08 -4.09
C LYS A 120 3.23 -16.74 -4.19
N THR A 121 3.88 -16.94 -3.06
CA THR A 121 5.19 -17.55 -2.94
C THR A 121 5.05 -18.98 -2.44
N TYR A 122 5.83 -19.89 -3.02
CA TYR A 122 5.90 -21.28 -2.60
C TYR A 122 7.35 -21.56 -2.20
N SER A 123 7.56 -21.96 -0.95
CA SER A 123 8.89 -22.38 -0.48
C SER A 123 9.12 -23.82 -0.92
N CYS A 124 10.23 -24.09 -1.61
CA CYS A 124 10.73 -25.46 -1.76
C CYS A 124 11.29 -25.90 -0.40
N LEU A 125 10.74 -26.98 0.15
CA LEU A 125 11.20 -27.62 1.39
C LEU A 125 12.30 -28.64 1.09
#